data_AF-L0GYP2-F1
#
_entry.id   AF-L0GYP2-F1
#
_cell.length_a   1.000
_cell.length_b   1.000
_cell.length_c   1.000
_cell.angle_alpha   90.00
_cell.angle_beta   90.00
_cell.angle_gamma   90.00
#
_symmetry.space_group_name_H-M   'P 1'
#
loop_
_entity.id
_entity.type
_entity.pdbx_description
1 polymer ?
#
loop_
_entity_poly.entity_id
_entity_poly.type
_entity_poly.pdbx_seq_one_letter_code
_entity_poly.pdbx_strand_id
1 'polypeptide(L)'
;MIEDTAIGLAVRFRTSKFGQEIEKTVSRGRQNFQQGIDIAAKAVNRAYQAAKDVLDEEREYNQKRERDGSLKEADEERLHELRKEREQLKQEIGNLKAGIAAIKLQSETLISTVLSSDELSANTGIIASRACPECGGTMRIRQSGRDYRTGEHRFWWECISNLNGYRCRTLKVDLKSETLEVARSENPDLDGDQGTRHAAWTRPVVVQQTHARVRSLIGELDDDMMCPVHVLPMRLAERARPGGHLLDSYQYVCSSMQVGQPNCGYTVLLETFPQVASLLRRRTFKGIIDAA
;
A
#
# COMPACT_ATOMS: atom_id res chain seq x y z
N MET A 1 -10.76 -45.40 5.95
CA MET A 1 -11.14 -46.24 4.78
C MET A 1 -11.74 -45.46 3.60
N ILE A 2 -12.36 -44.27 3.78
CA ILE A 2 -12.81 -43.44 2.63
C ILE A 2 -11.70 -42.50 2.14
N GLU A 3 -10.83 -42.03 3.02
CA GLU A 3 -9.70 -41.12 2.72
C GLU A 3 -8.60 -41.78 1.87
N ASP A 4 -8.26 -43.05 2.13
CA ASP A 4 -7.24 -43.79 1.36
C ASP A 4 -7.64 -43.97 -0.12
N THR A 5 -8.94 -44.11 -0.38
CA THR A 5 -9.49 -44.28 -1.73
C THR A 5 -9.44 -42.96 -2.51
N ALA A 6 -9.71 -41.83 -1.85
CA ALA A 6 -9.64 -40.50 -2.45
C ALA A 6 -8.20 -40.10 -2.80
N ILE A 7 -7.24 -40.42 -1.93
CA ILE A 7 -5.81 -40.20 -2.17
C ILE A 7 -5.33 -41.07 -3.35
N GLY A 8 -5.73 -42.35 -3.39
CA GLY A 8 -5.40 -43.25 -4.50
C GLY A 8 -5.97 -42.78 -5.85
N LEU A 9 -7.18 -42.23 -5.86
CA LEU A 9 -7.81 -41.63 -7.05
C LEU A 9 -7.11 -40.35 -7.50
N ALA A 10 -6.74 -39.46 -6.58
CA ALA A 10 -6.01 -38.23 -6.88
C ALA A 10 -4.61 -38.51 -7.45
N VAL A 11 -3.90 -39.49 -6.90
CA VAL A 11 -2.59 -39.92 -7.41
C VAL A 11 -2.73 -40.52 -8.81
N ARG A 12 -3.70 -41.42 -9.04
CA ARG A 12 -3.95 -42.00 -10.37
C ARG A 12 -4.32 -40.93 -11.39
N PHE A 13 -5.15 -39.95 -11.01
CA PHE A 13 -5.49 -38.82 -11.86
C PHE A 13 -4.25 -38.01 -12.25
N ARG A 14 -3.43 -37.57 -11.29
CA ARG A 14 -2.18 -36.82 -11.57
C ARG A 14 -1.19 -37.59 -12.44
N THR A 15 -1.09 -38.91 -12.26
CA THR A 15 -0.20 -39.75 -13.08
C THR A 15 -0.76 -40.13 -14.45
N SER A 16 -2.05 -39.91 -14.69
CA SER A 16 -2.67 -40.18 -15.99
C SER A 16 -2.22 -39.16 -17.03
N LYS A 17 -2.21 -39.55 -18.31
CA LYS A 17 -1.87 -38.63 -19.42
C LYS A 17 -2.76 -37.37 -19.42
N PHE A 18 -4.05 -37.55 -19.14
CA PHE A 18 -5.02 -36.45 -19.04
C PHE A 18 -4.73 -35.52 -17.86
N GLY A 19 -4.43 -36.07 -16.68
CA GLY A 19 -4.04 -35.27 -15.51
C GLY A 19 -2.73 -34.51 -15.72
N GLN A 20 -1.73 -35.12 -16.36
CA GLN A 20 -0.48 -34.45 -16.74
C GLN A 20 -0.70 -33.31 -17.76
N GLU A 21 -1.65 -33.47 -18.68
CA GLU A 21 -2.00 -32.45 -19.68
C GLU A 21 -2.75 -31.26 -19.05
N ILE A 22 -3.64 -31.54 -18.08
CA ILE A 22 -4.27 -30.51 -17.24
C ILE A 22 -3.22 -29.79 -16.39
N GLU A 23 -2.31 -30.51 -15.71
CA GLU A 23 -1.25 -29.89 -14.91
C GLU A 23 -0.32 -29.01 -15.75
N LYS A 24 0.02 -29.41 -16.98
CA LYS A 24 0.80 -28.59 -17.92
C LYS A 24 0.04 -27.33 -18.32
N THR A 25 -1.26 -27.43 -18.58
CA THR A 25 -2.10 -26.30 -18.96
C THR A 25 -2.25 -25.31 -17.80
N VAL A 26 -2.53 -25.82 -16.59
CA VAL A 26 -2.61 -25.02 -15.36
C VAL A 26 -1.26 -24.37 -15.05
N SER A 27 -0.15 -25.10 -15.19
CA SER A 27 1.20 -24.58 -14.95
C SER A 27 1.59 -23.48 -15.94
N ARG A 28 1.28 -23.64 -17.24
CA ARG A 28 1.45 -22.59 -18.24
C ARG A 28 0.59 -21.38 -17.93
N GLY A 29 -0.67 -21.59 -17.52
CA GLY A 29 -1.55 -20.52 -17.05
C GLY A 29 -0.95 -19.72 -15.90
N ARG A 30 -0.42 -20.40 -14.86
CA ARG A 30 0.28 -19.78 -13.73
C ARG A 30 1.55 -19.03 -14.14
N GLN A 31 2.34 -19.60 -15.06
CA GLN A 31 3.55 -18.96 -15.56
C GLN A 31 3.24 -17.67 -16.35
N ASN A 32 2.27 -17.72 -17.26
CA ASN A 32 1.84 -16.55 -18.02
C ASN A 32 1.29 -15.45 -17.09
N PHE A 33 0.58 -15.85 -16.05
CA PHE A 33 0.06 -14.94 -15.02
C PHE A 33 1.18 -14.26 -14.23
N GLN A 34 2.14 -15.02 -13.70
CA GLN A 34 3.29 -14.48 -12.97
C GLN A 34 4.12 -13.55 -13.86
N GLN A 35 4.32 -13.93 -15.12
CA GLN A 35 5.00 -13.08 -16.10
C GLN A 35 4.28 -11.74 -16.31
N GLY A 36 2.94 -11.74 -16.33
CA GLY A 36 2.14 -10.52 -16.39
C GLY A 36 2.36 -9.59 -15.19
N ILE A 37 2.36 -10.15 -13.97
CA ILE A 37 2.66 -9.40 -12.73
C ILE A 37 4.07 -8.82 -12.79
N ASP A 38 5.06 -9.62 -13.19
CA ASP A 38 6.46 -9.19 -13.23
C ASP A 38 6.69 -8.06 -14.24
N ILE A 39 6.01 -8.10 -15.39
CA ILE A 39 6.06 -7.03 -16.39
C ILE A 39 5.47 -5.74 -15.81
N ALA A 40 4.30 -5.81 -15.17
CA ALA A 40 3.65 -4.65 -14.57
C ALA A 40 4.49 -4.07 -13.41
N ALA A 41 5.08 -4.92 -12.56
CA ALA A 41 5.98 -4.50 -11.49
C ALA A 41 7.23 -3.78 -12.03
N LYS A 42 7.82 -4.27 -13.12
CA LYS A 42 8.92 -3.58 -13.82
C LYS A 42 8.47 -2.23 -14.38
N ALA A 43 7.25 -2.12 -14.91
CA ALA A 43 6.72 -0.84 -15.38
C ALA A 43 6.54 0.16 -14.22
N VAL A 44 6.00 -0.29 -13.08
CA VAL A 44 5.90 0.53 -11.86
C VAL A 44 7.26 1.06 -11.43
N ASN A 45 8.30 0.21 -11.40
CA ASN A 45 9.65 0.63 -11.04
C ASN A 45 10.25 1.65 -12.03
N ARG A 46 9.96 1.53 -13.33
CA ARG A 46 10.38 2.54 -14.32
C ARG A 46 9.66 3.87 -14.10
N ALA A 47 8.36 3.84 -13.82
CA ALA A 47 7.61 5.05 -13.51
C ALA A 47 8.10 5.72 -12.22
N TYR A 48 8.52 4.94 -11.21
CA TYR A 48 9.18 5.49 -10.02
C TYR A 48 10.54 6.11 -10.31
N GLN A 49 11.34 5.52 -11.20
CA GLN A 49 12.60 6.12 -11.61
C GLN A 49 12.36 7.44 -12.35
N ALA A 50 11.39 7.49 -13.28
CA ALA A 50 11.01 8.72 -13.96
C ALA A 50 10.51 9.80 -12.98
N ALA A 51 9.73 9.42 -11.96
CA ALA A 51 9.28 10.35 -10.91
C ALA A 51 10.46 10.91 -10.10
N LYS A 52 11.50 10.09 -9.88
CA LYS A 52 12.73 10.54 -9.23
C LYS A 52 13.50 11.53 -10.12
N ASP A 53 13.61 11.25 -11.41
CA ASP A 53 14.29 12.13 -12.36
C ASP A 53 13.58 13.50 -12.44
N VAL A 54 12.24 13.50 -12.50
CA VAL A 54 11.42 14.73 -12.43
C VAL A 54 11.67 15.51 -11.14
N LEU A 55 11.74 14.82 -9.99
CA LEU A 55 12.03 15.45 -8.71
C LEU A 55 13.44 16.05 -8.66
N ASP A 56 14.43 15.34 -9.18
CA ASP A 56 15.81 15.80 -9.20
C ASP A 56 15.95 17.04 -10.11
N GLU A 57 15.23 17.09 -11.23
CA GLU A 57 15.15 18.29 -12.09
C GLU A 57 14.44 19.46 -11.38
N GLU A 58 13.29 19.23 -10.71
CA GLU A 58 12.61 20.26 -9.92
C GLU A 58 13.52 20.87 -8.84
N ARG A 59 14.43 20.06 -8.27
CA ARG A 59 15.41 20.51 -7.28
C ARG A 59 16.47 21.42 -7.88
N GLU A 60 16.96 21.11 -9.07
CA GLU A 60 17.93 21.97 -9.76
C GLU A 60 17.37 23.39 -9.97
N TYR A 61 16.08 23.48 -10.32
CA TYR A 61 15.39 24.76 -10.42
C TYR A 61 15.20 25.47 -9.08
N ASN A 62 14.89 24.74 -7.99
CA ASN A 62 14.81 25.34 -6.67
C ASN A 62 16.17 25.90 -6.22
N GLN A 63 17.26 25.16 -6.44
CA GLN A 63 18.62 25.61 -6.15
C GLN A 63 19.03 26.81 -7.02
N LYS A 64 18.63 26.81 -8.30
CA LYS A 64 18.83 27.96 -9.20
C LYS A 64 18.11 29.20 -8.67
N ARG A 65 16.87 29.07 -8.20
CA ARG A 65 16.12 30.17 -7.59
C ARG A 65 16.77 30.68 -6.32
N GLU A 66 17.29 29.79 -5.46
CA GLU A 66 18.02 30.18 -4.24
C GLU A 66 19.32 30.93 -4.55
N ARG A 67 20.05 30.49 -5.58
CA ARG A 67 21.32 31.12 -6.01
C ARG A 67 21.11 32.44 -6.74
N ASP A 68 20.17 32.49 -7.67
CA ASP A 68 20.01 33.59 -8.62
C ASP A 68 18.92 34.59 -8.17
N GLY A 69 18.13 34.25 -7.15
CA GLY A 69 17.03 35.06 -6.60
C GLY A 69 15.74 35.03 -7.44
N SER A 70 15.82 34.65 -8.71
CA SER A 70 14.67 34.51 -9.61
C SER A 70 14.88 33.39 -10.63
N LEU A 71 13.78 33.00 -11.29
CA LEU A 71 13.80 32.05 -12.41
C LEU A 71 13.47 32.79 -13.70
N LYS A 72 14.04 32.34 -14.82
CA LYS A 72 13.67 32.86 -16.14
C LYS A 72 12.32 32.28 -16.56
N GLU A 73 11.63 32.94 -17.48
CA GLU A 73 10.35 32.48 -18.03
C GLU A 73 10.41 31.02 -18.53
N ALA A 74 11.48 30.65 -19.26
CA ALA A 74 11.69 29.28 -19.72
C ALA A 74 11.87 28.26 -18.57
N ASP A 75 12.47 28.67 -17.45
CA ASP A 75 12.59 27.81 -16.27
C ASP A 75 11.23 27.60 -15.60
N GLU A 76 10.39 28.65 -15.58
CA GLU A 76 9.04 28.58 -15.03
C GLU A 76 8.11 27.72 -15.91
N GLU A 77 8.27 27.81 -17.24
CA GLU A 77 7.57 26.94 -18.19
C GLU A 77 7.98 25.47 -17.99
N ARG A 78 9.28 25.17 -17.89
CA ARG A 78 9.75 23.80 -17.62
C ARG A 78 9.27 23.27 -16.27
N LEU A 79 9.27 24.09 -15.23
CA LEU A 79 8.66 23.73 -13.93
C LEU A 79 7.16 23.43 -14.05
N HIS A 80 6.45 24.12 -14.94
CA HIS A 80 5.04 23.81 -15.20
C HIS A 80 4.86 22.48 -15.92
N GLU A 81 5.74 22.13 -16.86
CA GLU A 81 5.77 20.82 -17.52
C GLU A 81 6.08 19.69 -16.53
N LEU A 82 7.11 19.85 -15.69
CA LEU A 82 7.48 18.85 -14.66
C LEU A 82 6.31 18.54 -13.72
N ARG A 83 5.51 19.55 -13.36
CA ARG A 83 4.28 19.33 -12.56
C ARG A 83 3.25 18.48 -13.29
N LYS A 84 3.10 18.66 -14.61
CA LYS A 84 2.19 17.85 -15.44
C LYS A 84 2.72 16.42 -15.58
N GLU A 85 4.01 16.26 -15.89
CA GLU A 85 4.67 14.95 -15.97
C GLU A 85 4.49 14.16 -14.67
N ARG A 86 4.69 14.81 -13.52
CA ARG A 86 4.48 14.19 -12.21
C ARG A 86 3.05 13.72 -11.99
N GLU A 87 2.04 14.51 -12.36
CA GLU A 87 0.64 14.10 -12.22
C GLU A 87 0.28 12.97 -13.20
N GLN A 88 0.90 12.91 -14.40
CA GLN A 88 0.75 11.79 -15.32
C GLN A 88 1.36 10.50 -14.75
N LEU A 89 2.59 10.55 -14.25
CA LEU A 89 3.27 9.41 -13.62
C LEU A 89 2.48 8.84 -12.44
N LYS A 90 1.85 9.73 -11.67
CA LYS A 90 1.00 9.35 -10.55
C LYS A 90 -0.23 8.56 -10.98
N GLN A 91 -0.89 8.97 -12.07
CA GLN A 91 -2.01 8.22 -12.64
C GLN A 91 -1.53 6.89 -13.23
N GLU A 92 -0.40 6.89 -13.94
CA GLU A 92 0.20 5.68 -14.49
C GLU A 92 0.51 4.64 -13.41
N ILE A 93 1.21 5.03 -12.34
CA ILE A 93 1.51 4.15 -11.20
C ILE A 93 0.22 3.64 -10.55
N GLY A 94 -0.78 4.51 -10.36
CA GLY A 94 -2.09 4.12 -9.83
C GLY A 94 -2.76 3.04 -10.70
N ASN A 95 -2.78 3.23 -12.01
CA ASN A 95 -3.37 2.30 -12.97
C ASN A 95 -2.62 0.97 -13.02
N LEU A 96 -1.28 1.00 -13.07
CA LEU A 96 -0.44 -0.20 -13.07
C LEU A 96 -0.67 -1.02 -11.79
N LYS A 97 -0.71 -0.37 -10.63
CA LYS A 97 -0.98 -1.05 -9.35
C LYS A 97 -2.39 -1.62 -9.28
N ALA A 98 -3.39 -0.88 -9.75
CA ALA A 98 -4.76 -1.39 -9.84
C ALA A 98 -4.84 -2.63 -10.74
N GLY A 99 -4.11 -2.63 -11.87
CA GLY A 99 -3.96 -3.78 -12.75
C GLY A 99 -3.30 -4.97 -12.05
N ILE A 100 -2.19 -4.76 -11.34
CA ILE A 100 -1.51 -5.81 -10.55
C ILE A 100 -2.46 -6.38 -9.50
N ALA A 101 -3.19 -5.54 -8.77
CA ALA A 101 -4.15 -5.97 -7.76
C ALA A 101 -5.29 -6.79 -8.38
N ALA A 102 -5.87 -6.33 -9.49
CA ALA A 102 -6.92 -7.05 -10.20
C ALA A 102 -6.45 -8.43 -10.70
N ILE A 103 -5.22 -8.50 -11.22
CA ILE A 103 -4.58 -9.76 -11.63
C ILE A 103 -4.43 -10.67 -10.39
N LYS A 104 -3.82 -10.21 -9.30
CA LYS A 104 -3.65 -11.00 -8.06
C LYS A 104 -4.98 -11.59 -7.55
N LEU A 105 -6.03 -10.79 -7.51
CA LEU A 105 -7.36 -11.23 -7.07
C LEU A 105 -7.92 -12.39 -7.91
N GLN A 106 -7.60 -12.49 -9.21
CA GLN A 106 -8.06 -13.60 -10.06
C GLN A 106 -7.36 -14.93 -9.74
N SER A 107 -6.19 -14.90 -9.10
CA SER A 107 -5.39 -16.10 -8.80
C SER A 107 -5.57 -16.65 -7.39
N GLU A 108 -6.15 -15.85 -6.49
CA GLU A 108 -6.26 -16.17 -5.08
C GLU A 108 -7.65 -16.71 -4.74
N THR A 109 -7.71 -17.58 -3.72
CA THR A 109 -8.98 -17.91 -3.09
C THR A 109 -9.44 -16.69 -2.30
N LEU A 110 -10.49 -16.04 -2.80
CA LEU A 110 -11.03 -14.83 -2.20
C LEU A 110 -12.15 -15.17 -1.21
N ILE A 111 -12.17 -14.43 -0.12
CA ILE A 111 -13.32 -14.31 0.75
C ILE A 111 -13.98 -12.95 0.54
N SER A 112 -15.31 -12.89 0.62
CA SER A 112 -16.05 -11.63 0.76
C SER A 112 -16.38 -11.44 2.24
N THR A 113 -16.01 -10.28 2.79
CA THR A 113 -16.30 -9.93 4.19
C THR A 113 -16.76 -8.49 4.30
N VAL A 114 -17.44 -8.16 5.40
CA VAL A 114 -17.89 -6.79 5.67
C VAL A 114 -16.67 -5.92 5.96
N LEU A 115 -16.60 -4.78 5.28
CA LEU A 115 -15.57 -3.78 5.50
C LEU A 115 -15.63 -3.27 6.95
N SER A 116 -14.53 -3.45 7.67
CA SER A 116 -14.43 -3.06 9.08
C SER A 116 -13.44 -1.91 9.29
N SER A 117 -13.38 -1.39 10.52
CA SER A 117 -12.36 -0.40 10.88
C SER A 117 -10.94 -0.95 10.81
N ASP A 118 -10.74 -2.25 11.09
CA ASP A 118 -9.45 -2.92 10.95
C ASP A 118 -9.05 -3.03 9.47
N GLU A 119 -9.99 -3.33 8.58
CA GLU A 119 -9.77 -3.36 7.13
C GLU A 119 -9.32 -2.00 6.59
N LEU A 120 -10.02 -0.93 6.97
CA LEU A 120 -9.65 0.44 6.56
C LEU A 120 -8.31 0.87 7.15
N SER A 121 -8.05 0.49 8.41
CA SER A 121 -6.78 0.76 9.08
C SER A 121 -5.63 0.09 8.33
N ALA A 122 -5.75 -1.19 8.00
CA ALA A 122 -4.75 -1.97 7.27
C ALA A 122 -4.39 -1.39 5.89
N ASN A 123 -5.30 -0.61 5.29
CA ASN A 123 -5.14 0.01 3.97
C ASN A 123 -4.85 1.53 4.03
N THR A 124 -4.66 2.10 5.22
CA THR A 124 -4.42 3.54 5.36
C THR A 124 -3.11 3.96 4.70
N GLY A 125 -3.18 4.96 3.83
CA GLY A 125 -2.04 5.48 3.08
C GLY A 125 -1.63 4.67 1.85
N ILE A 126 -2.20 3.47 1.65
CA ILE A 126 -2.05 2.69 0.42
C ILE A 126 -2.90 3.33 -0.68
N ILE A 127 -2.38 3.40 -1.89
CA ILE A 127 -3.15 3.84 -3.06
C ILE A 127 -4.24 2.80 -3.33
N ALA A 128 -5.51 3.21 -3.34
CA ALA A 128 -6.60 2.34 -3.73
C ALA A 128 -6.94 2.52 -5.21
N SER A 129 -7.47 1.48 -5.85
CA SER A 129 -7.99 1.54 -7.22
C SER A 129 -9.26 2.41 -7.37
N ARG A 130 -9.75 3.03 -6.28
CA ARG A 130 -10.92 3.91 -6.31
C ARG A 130 -10.58 5.21 -7.06
N ALA A 131 -11.34 5.50 -8.10
CA ALA A 131 -11.28 6.77 -8.83
C ALA A 131 -12.04 7.87 -8.09
N CYS A 132 -11.48 9.08 -8.10
CA CYS A 132 -12.10 10.28 -7.57
C CYS A 132 -13.27 10.69 -8.48
N PRO A 133 -14.48 10.90 -7.94
CA PRO A 133 -15.64 11.27 -8.75
C PRO A 133 -15.52 12.67 -9.38
N GLU A 134 -14.64 13.53 -8.86
CA GLU A 134 -14.46 14.90 -9.36
C GLU A 134 -13.47 14.97 -10.54
N CYS A 135 -12.36 14.23 -10.47
CA CYS A 135 -11.28 14.35 -11.47
C CYS A 135 -10.83 13.03 -12.11
N GLY A 136 -11.41 11.89 -11.72
CA GLY A 136 -10.99 10.56 -12.16
C GLY A 136 -9.65 10.08 -11.59
N GLY A 137 -8.91 10.94 -10.87
CA GLY A 137 -7.64 10.61 -10.24
C GLY A 137 -7.76 9.56 -9.15
N THR A 138 -6.66 8.90 -8.83
CA THR A 138 -6.67 7.83 -7.82
C THR A 138 -6.92 8.37 -6.41
N MET A 139 -7.53 7.56 -5.55
CA MET A 139 -7.79 7.91 -4.15
C MET A 139 -7.03 7.00 -3.19
N ARG A 140 -6.93 7.43 -1.94
CA ARG A 140 -6.41 6.63 -0.83
C ARG A 140 -7.27 6.79 0.42
N ILE A 141 -7.16 5.84 1.34
CA ILE A 141 -7.77 5.95 2.67
C ILE A 141 -6.86 6.79 3.57
N ARG A 142 -7.47 7.74 4.27
CA ARG A 142 -6.88 8.48 5.38
C ARG A 142 -7.62 8.12 6.65
N GLN A 143 -6.89 8.15 7.75
CA GLN A 143 -7.37 7.85 9.09
C GLN A 143 -7.10 9.05 10.01
N SER A 144 -8.02 9.35 10.91
CA SER A 144 -7.76 10.29 12.01
C SER A 144 -7.03 9.61 13.16
N GLY A 145 -6.44 10.41 14.05
CA GLY A 145 -6.16 9.95 15.40
C GLY A 145 -7.45 9.42 16.07
N ARG A 146 -7.28 8.64 17.13
CA ARG A 146 -8.38 8.05 17.88
C ARG A 146 -9.26 9.15 18.49
N ASP A 147 -10.57 9.10 18.22
CA ASP A 147 -11.51 10.04 18.83
C ASP A 147 -11.60 9.76 20.34
N TYR A 148 -11.45 10.80 21.17
CA TYR A 148 -11.42 10.65 22.63
C TYR A 148 -12.79 10.32 23.23
N ARG A 149 -13.89 10.62 22.53
CA ARG A 149 -15.27 10.36 22.99
C ARG A 149 -15.73 8.98 22.60
N THR A 150 -15.51 8.59 21.35
CA THR A 150 -15.99 7.31 20.82
C THR A 150 -14.95 6.20 20.90
N GLY A 151 -13.66 6.54 21.03
CA GLY A 151 -12.57 5.58 20.93
C GLY A 151 -12.37 5.03 19.52
N GLU A 152 -13.09 5.54 18.51
CA GLU A 152 -13.05 5.08 17.12
C GLU A 152 -12.14 5.98 16.27
N HIS A 153 -11.64 5.43 15.17
CA HIS A 153 -10.99 6.22 14.12
C HIS A 153 -12.02 6.67 13.09
N ARG A 154 -11.83 7.86 12.53
CA ARG A 154 -12.59 8.32 11.36
C ARG A 154 -11.79 8.06 10.10
N PHE A 155 -12.48 7.64 9.05
CA PHE A 155 -11.87 7.32 7.76
C PHE A 155 -12.48 8.18 6.65
N TRP A 156 -11.66 8.55 5.67
CA TRP A 156 -12.10 9.25 4.48
C TRP A 156 -11.22 8.92 3.28
N TRP A 157 -11.83 8.95 2.11
CA TRP A 157 -11.12 8.93 0.85
C TRP A 157 -10.55 10.31 0.55
N GLU A 158 -9.27 10.34 0.21
CA GLU A 158 -8.57 11.54 -0.22
C GLU A 158 -8.06 11.30 -1.65
N CYS A 159 -8.42 12.19 -2.57
CA CYS A 159 -7.83 12.18 -3.91
C CYS A 159 -6.36 12.51 -3.78
N ILE A 160 -5.50 11.69 -4.37
CA ILE A 160 -4.08 12.01 -4.37
C ILE A 160 -3.77 13.05 -5.44
N SER A 161 -4.48 13.07 -6.57
CA SER A 161 -4.24 14.00 -7.68
C SER A 161 -4.47 15.46 -7.28
N ASN A 162 -3.67 16.34 -7.88
CA ASN A 162 -3.80 17.78 -7.70
C ASN A 162 -3.95 18.45 -9.08
N LEU A 163 -5.15 18.33 -9.65
CA LEU A 163 -5.44 18.88 -10.98
C LEU A 163 -5.46 20.41 -10.89
N ASN A 164 -4.56 21.08 -11.62
CA ASN A 164 -4.47 22.54 -11.70
C ASN A 164 -4.33 23.27 -10.34
N GLY A 165 -3.74 22.60 -9.34
CA GLY A 165 -3.54 23.20 -8.01
C GLY A 165 -4.76 23.14 -7.08
N TYR A 166 -5.87 22.54 -7.53
CA TYR A 166 -7.07 22.33 -6.72
C TYR A 166 -7.10 20.92 -6.12
N ARG A 167 -7.32 20.84 -4.80
CA ARG A 167 -7.57 19.57 -4.12
C ARG A 167 -9.04 19.22 -4.21
N CYS A 168 -9.34 18.02 -4.69
CA CYS A 168 -10.69 17.47 -4.68
C CYS A 168 -11.23 17.32 -3.26
N ARG A 169 -12.56 17.32 -3.11
CA ARG A 169 -13.20 17.10 -1.81
C ARG A 169 -12.89 15.69 -1.29
N THR A 170 -12.65 15.59 0.03
CA THR A 170 -12.54 14.30 0.71
C THR A 170 -13.92 13.66 0.88
N LEU A 171 -14.02 12.34 0.70
CA LEU A 171 -15.28 11.61 0.87
C LEU A 171 -15.24 10.81 2.17
N LYS A 172 -16.15 11.10 3.11
CA LYS A 172 -16.26 10.35 4.37
C LYS A 172 -16.55 8.88 4.08
N VAL A 173 -15.91 7.97 4.81
CA VAL A 173 -16.33 6.56 4.89
C VAL A 173 -17.18 6.39 6.13
N ASP A 174 -18.42 5.95 5.94
CA ASP A 174 -19.36 5.74 7.03
C ASP A 174 -19.71 4.25 7.15
N LEU A 175 -18.94 3.56 7.98
CA LEU A 175 -19.11 2.13 8.26
C LEU A 175 -20.44 1.80 8.95
N LYS A 176 -21.17 2.81 9.48
CA LYS A 176 -22.44 2.60 10.19
C LYS A 176 -23.64 2.71 9.26
N SER A 177 -23.53 3.49 8.18
CA SER A 177 -24.62 3.69 7.22
C SER A 177 -24.49 2.86 5.96
N GLU A 178 -23.31 2.32 5.65
CA GLU A 178 -23.05 1.55 4.43
C GLU A 178 -22.54 0.14 4.80
N THR A 179 -23.28 -0.91 4.44
CA THR A 179 -22.74 -2.28 4.46
C THR A 179 -21.88 -2.47 3.22
N LEU A 180 -20.62 -2.05 3.32
CA LEU A 180 -19.63 -2.25 2.26
C LEU A 180 -19.00 -3.63 2.44
N GLU A 181 -18.81 -4.36 1.34
CA GLU A 181 -18.05 -5.60 1.32
C GLU A 181 -16.67 -5.37 0.72
N VAL A 182 -15.70 -6.16 1.18
CA VAL A 182 -14.35 -6.23 0.63
C VAL A 182 -14.03 -7.67 0.23
N ALA A 183 -13.54 -7.82 -1.00
CA ALA A 183 -13.01 -9.08 -1.50
C ALA A 183 -11.48 -9.09 -1.31
N ARG A 184 -10.97 -10.07 -0.57
CA ARG A 184 -9.53 -10.27 -0.35
C ARG A 184 -9.21 -11.73 -0.04
N SER A 185 -7.93 -12.08 -0.07
CA SER A 185 -7.46 -13.37 0.47
C SER A 185 -7.61 -13.41 2.00
N GLU A 186 -7.63 -14.64 2.53
CA GLU A 186 -7.65 -14.89 3.97
C GLU A 186 -6.42 -14.25 4.64
N ASN A 187 -6.68 -13.60 5.76
CA ASN A 187 -5.72 -12.88 6.57
C ASN A 187 -6.07 -13.07 8.06
N PRO A 188 -5.33 -13.91 8.80
CA PRO A 188 -5.52 -14.10 10.25
C PRO A 188 -5.49 -12.82 11.08
N ASP A 189 -4.85 -11.75 10.58
CA ASP A 189 -4.83 -10.44 11.23
C ASP A 189 -6.11 -9.62 10.99
N LEU A 190 -7.00 -10.07 10.13
CA LEU A 190 -8.27 -9.38 9.85
C LEU A 190 -9.48 -10.31 10.02
N ASP A 191 -9.27 -11.61 9.92
CA ASP A 191 -10.30 -12.64 10.02
C ASP A 191 -10.58 -13.06 11.46
N GLY A 192 -11.78 -13.61 11.69
CA GLY A 192 -12.24 -14.07 12.99
C GLY A 192 -12.78 -12.95 13.89
N ASP A 193 -12.85 -13.25 15.19
CA ASP A 193 -13.36 -12.30 16.19
C ASP A 193 -12.33 -11.20 16.52
N GLN A 194 -12.80 -9.95 16.54
CA GLN A 194 -11.93 -8.78 16.80
C GLN A 194 -11.33 -8.82 18.21
N GLY A 195 -12.10 -9.23 19.22
CA GLY A 195 -11.61 -9.33 20.59
C GLY A 195 -10.46 -10.32 20.72
N THR A 196 -10.59 -11.47 20.05
CA THR A 196 -9.57 -12.53 19.99
C THR A 196 -8.29 -12.05 19.30
N ARG A 197 -8.40 -11.37 18.15
CA ARG A 197 -7.24 -10.77 17.47
C ARG A 197 -6.54 -9.73 18.33
N HIS A 198 -7.30 -8.81 18.94
CA HIS A 198 -6.76 -7.77 19.82
C HIS A 198 -6.05 -8.37 21.03
N ALA A 199 -6.62 -9.41 21.64
CA ALA A 199 -5.97 -10.14 22.73
C ALA A 199 -4.65 -10.76 22.28
N ALA A 200 -4.58 -11.32 21.07
CA ALA A 200 -3.34 -11.88 20.51
C ALA A 200 -2.28 -10.79 20.26
N TRP A 201 -2.65 -9.69 19.63
CA TRP A 201 -1.74 -8.57 19.31
C TRP A 201 -1.12 -7.90 20.52
N THR A 202 -1.87 -7.85 21.63
CA THR A 202 -1.44 -7.15 22.85
C THR A 202 -0.63 -8.03 23.81
N ARG A 203 -0.41 -9.31 23.49
CA ARG A 203 0.46 -10.19 24.29
C ARG A 203 1.88 -9.62 24.34
N PRO A 204 2.52 -9.45 25.51
CA PRO A 204 3.83 -8.81 25.62
C PRO A 204 4.91 -9.41 24.71
N VAL A 205 4.97 -10.75 24.63
CA VAL A 205 5.92 -11.46 23.76
C VAL A 205 5.66 -11.16 22.28
N VAL A 206 4.39 -11.12 21.87
CA VAL A 206 3.99 -10.79 20.48
C VAL A 206 4.38 -9.35 20.16
N VAL A 207 4.05 -8.40 21.05
CA VAL A 207 4.43 -6.98 20.88
C VAL A 207 5.94 -6.84 20.72
N GLN A 208 6.74 -7.50 21.55
CA GLN A 208 8.20 -7.44 21.48
C GLN A 208 8.74 -8.02 20.16
N GLN A 209 8.24 -9.17 19.73
CA GLN A 209 8.64 -9.81 18.48
C GLN A 209 8.23 -8.96 17.27
N THR A 210 7.00 -8.46 17.25
CA THR A 210 6.50 -7.53 16.23
C THR A 210 7.36 -6.27 16.19
N HIS A 211 7.71 -5.71 17.33
CA HIS A 211 8.59 -4.54 17.41
C HIS A 211 9.96 -4.80 16.78
N ALA A 212 10.59 -5.95 17.07
CA ALA A 212 11.86 -6.33 16.47
C ALA A 212 11.76 -6.49 14.95
N ARG A 213 10.69 -7.12 14.45
CA ARG A 213 10.43 -7.29 13.01
C ARG A 213 10.17 -5.98 12.28
N VAL A 214 9.41 -5.06 12.88
CA VAL A 214 9.19 -3.72 12.30
C VAL A 214 10.50 -2.94 12.27
N ARG A 215 11.29 -3.01 13.35
CA ARG A 215 12.58 -2.33 13.45
C ARG A 215 13.57 -2.83 12.38
N SER A 216 13.57 -4.12 12.04
CA SER A 216 14.45 -4.64 10.98
C SER A 216 14.13 -4.12 9.57
N LEU A 217 12.94 -3.53 9.38
CA LEU A 217 12.49 -2.98 8.09
C LEU A 217 12.75 -1.46 7.97
N ILE A 218 13.36 -0.83 8.98
CA ILE A 218 13.65 0.61 8.93
C ILE A 218 14.55 0.92 7.74
N GLY A 219 14.18 1.96 6.99
CA GLY A 219 14.90 2.39 5.79
C GLY A 219 14.49 1.67 4.52
N GLU A 220 13.80 0.53 4.61
CA GLU A 220 13.27 -0.16 3.43
C GLU A 220 12.16 0.65 2.76
N LEU A 221 12.17 0.65 1.43
CA LEU A 221 11.09 1.19 0.61
C LEU A 221 9.92 0.21 0.59
N ASP A 222 8.71 0.76 0.70
CA ASP A 222 7.47 0.04 0.51
C ASP A 222 6.78 0.59 -0.73
N ASP A 223 6.82 -0.18 -1.82
CA ASP A 223 6.27 0.23 -3.10
C ASP A 223 4.77 0.47 -3.03
N ASP A 224 4.02 -0.19 -2.14
CA ASP A 224 2.59 0.03 -2.00
C ASP A 224 2.26 1.37 -1.31
N MET A 225 3.20 1.90 -0.51
CA MET A 225 3.09 3.19 0.15
C MET A 225 3.73 4.29 -0.69
N MET A 226 2.93 5.16 -1.29
CA MET A 226 3.45 6.22 -2.17
C MET A 226 3.28 7.61 -1.56
N CYS A 227 4.32 8.44 -1.68
CA CYS A 227 4.21 9.85 -1.37
C CYS A 227 3.34 10.56 -2.44
N PRO A 228 2.26 11.26 -2.05
CA PRO A 228 1.37 11.93 -3.02
C PRO A 228 2.00 13.19 -3.63
N VAL A 229 3.07 13.71 -2.99
CA VAL A 229 3.76 14.94 -3.41
C VAL A 229 4.84 14.62 -4.43
N HIS A 230 5.67 13.62 -4.16
CA HIS A 230 6.83 13.29 -4.99
C HIS A 230 6.65 12.03 -5.84
N VAL A 231 5.55 11.28 -5.65
CA VAL A 231 5.23 10.08 -6.44
C VAL A 231 6.33 9.02 -6.31
N LEU A 232 6.98 8.96 -5.15
CA LEU A 232 8.02 7.97 -4.82
C LEU A 232 7.52 6.99 -3.76
N PRO A 233 8.03 5.74 -3.74
CA PRO A 233 7.84 4.82 -2.62
C PRO A 233 8.27 5.47 -1.32
N MET A 234 7.50 5.26 -0.26
CA MET A 234 7.82 5.73 1.07
C MET A 234 8.70 4.72 1.77
N ARG A 235 9.54 5.20 2.69
CA ARG A 235 10.36 4.35 3.54
C ARG A 235 9.83 4.31 4.96
N LEU A 236 10.01 3.17 5.61
CA LEU A 236 9.74 3.07 7.05
C LEU A 236 10.82 3.83 7.83
N ALA A 237 10.43 4.58 8.84
CA ALA A 237 11.33 5.29 9.73
C ALA A 237 10.83 5.28 11.18
N GLU A 238 11.75 5.44 12.12
CA GLU A 238 11.39 5.80 13.49
C GLU A 238 10.88 7.24 13.54
N ARG A 239 9.94 7.49 14.45
CA ARG A 239 9.49 8.85 14.77
C ARG A 239 10.61 9.57 15.52
N ALA A 240 10.71 10.88 15.30
CA ALA A 240 11.73 11.71 15.96
C ALA A 240 11.62 11.72 17.50
N ARG A 241 10.41 11.45 18.03
CA ARG A 241 10.14 11.28 19.46
C ARG A 241 9.27 10.03 19.62
N PRO A 242 9.87 8.82 19.68
CA PRO A 242 9.11 7.60 19.87
C PRO A 242 8.55 7.59 21.30
N GLY A 243 7.31 7.13 21.48
CA GLY A 243 6.69 7.01 22.80
C GLY A 243 7.11 5.75 23.57
N GLY A 244 7.92 4.90 22.94
CA GLY A 244 8.44 3.67 23.54
C GLY A 244 7.53 2.45 23.34
N HIS A 245 6.37 2.64 22.70
CA HIS A 245 5.44 1.56 22.37
C HIS A 245 5.41 1.31 20.86
N LEU A 246 5.00 0.11 20.46
CA LEU A 246 4.98 -0.28 19.05
C LEU A 246 4.21 0.69 18.15
N LEU A 247 3.01 1.09 18.58
CA LEU A 247 2.08 1.91 17.79
C LEU A 247 2.37 3.42 17.83
N ASP A 248 3.42 3.84 18.54
CA ASP A 248 3.83 5.24 18.60
C ASP A 248 5.29 5.48 18.21
N SER A 249 5.97 4.44 17.71
CA SER A 249 7.41 4.48 17.41
C SER A 249 7.73 4.65 15.93
N TYR A 250 6.82 4.29 15.02
CA TYR A 250 7.12 4.18 13.59
C TYR A 250 6.18 5.00 12.70
N GLN A 251 6.69 5.37 11.54
CA GLN A 251 5.95 6.08 10.50
C GLN A 251 6.56 5.81 9.12
N TYR A 252 5.75 5.92 8.07
CA TYR A 252 6.25 6.07 6.72
C TYR A 252 6.60 7.54 6.45
N VAL A 253 7.76 7.75 5.84
CA VAL A 253 8.22 9.06 5.40
C VAL A 253 8.57 9.02 3.91
N CYS A 254 8.51 10.17 3.25
CA CYS A 254 8.93 10.25 1.85
C CYS A 254 10.42 9.89 1.71
N SER A 255 10.75 9.09 0.70
CA SER A 255 12.13 8.73 0.37
C SER A 255 12.95 9.90 -0.19
N SER A 256 12.30 10.99 -0.62
CA SER A 256 12.98 12.21 -1.07
C SER A 256 13.67 12.98 0.06
N MET A 257 13.48 12.63 1.33
CA MET A 257 14.14 13.30 2.45
C MET A 257 15.67 13.20 2.33
N GLN A 258 16.33 14.35 2.12
CA GLN A 258 17.79 14.50 2.14
C GLN A 258 18.20 15.50 3.22
N VAL A 259 19.43 15.37 3.71
CA VAL A 259 20.00 16.29 4.69
C VAL A 259 20.15 17.68 4.06
N GLY A 260 19.59 18.72 4.69
CA GLY A 260 19.79 20.12 4.29
C GLY A 260 18.75 20.73 3.35
N GLN A 261 17.70 20.01 2.94
CA GLN A 261 16.59 20.57 2.16
C GLN A 261 15.26 20.54 2.93
N PRO A 262 14.27 21.38 2.55
CA PRO A 262 12.92 21.29 3.11
C PRO A 262 12.37 19.88 2.93
N ASN A 263 12.27 19.15 4.04
CA ASN A 263 11.79 17.79 4.01
C ASN A 263 10.34 17.75 3.53
N CYS A 264 10.02 16.76 2.69
CA CYS A 264 8.63 16.42 2.44
C CYS A 264 7.93 16.17 3.79
N GLY A 265 6.97 17.04 4.15
CA GLY A 265 6.23 16.89 5.40
C GLY A 265 5.20 15.76 5.39
N TYR A 266 5.06 15.04 4.27
CA TYR A 266 4.07 13.97 4.15
C TYR A 266 4.53 12.71 4.89
N THR A 267 3.73 12.31 5.88
CA THR A 267 3.93 11.11 6.70
C THR A 267 2.65 10.30 6.82
N VAL A 268 2.81 9.00 7.07
CA VAL A 268 1.72 8.09 7.48
C VAL A 268 2.15 7.41 8.77
N LEU A 269 1.42 7.65 9.85
CA LEU A 269 1.72 7.08 11.15
C LEU A 269 1.26 5.61 11.21
N LEU A 270 2.01 4.77 11.94
CA LEU A 270 1.62 3.39 12.24
C LEU A 270 1.01 3.33 13.65
N GLU A 271 -0.27 3.68 13.76
CA GLU A 271 -0.99 3.88 15.01
C GLU A 271 -1.88 2.70 15.42
N THR A 272 -2.05 1.70 14.54
CA THR A 272 -2.93 0.55 14.80
C THR A 272 -2.26 -0.79 14.46
N PHE A 273 -2.67 -1.86 15.16
CA PHE A 273 -2.17 -3.20 14.87
C PHE A 273 -2.48 -3.68 13.44
N PRO A 274 -3.67 -3.43 12.85
CA PRO A 274 -3.92 -3.74 11.45
C PRO A 274 -2.94 -3.06 10.48
N GLN A 275 -2.54 -1.80 10.73
CA GLN A 275 -1.51 -1.13 9.92
C GLN A 275 -0.17 -1.85 10.01
N VAL A 276 0.25 -2.22 11.23
CA VAL A 276 1.52 -2.94 11.47
C VAL A 276 1.49 -4.35 10.85
N ALA A 277 0.39 -5.07 11.02
CA ALA A 277 0.20 -6.40 10.43
C ALA A 277 0.24 -6.34 8.90
N SER A 278 -0.44 -5.36 8.30
CA SER A 278 -0.44 -5.12 6.86
C SER A 278 0.97 -4.79 6.35
N LEU A 279 1.71 -3.92 7.04
CA LEU A 279 3.13 -3.65 6.75
C LEU A 279 3.97 -4.94 6.76
N LEU A 280 3.87 -5.73 7.82
CA LEU A 280 4.65 -6.96 7.94
C LEU A 280 4.27 -7.97 6.86
N ARG A 281 2.99 -8.11 6.54
CA ARG A 281 2.54 -9.02 5.49
C ARG A 281 3.06 -8.61 4.11
N ARG A 282 3.05 -7.31 3.78
CA ARG A 282 3.62 -6.84 2.50
C ARG A 282 5.13 -7.03 2.40
N ARG A 283 5.86 -6.88 3.52
CA ARG A 283 7.33 -6.93 3.54
C ARG A 283 7.91 -8.31 3.79
N THR A 284 7.23 -9.14 4.58
CA THR A 284 7.75 -10.43 5.06
C THR A 284 6.80 -11.60 4.79
N PHE A 285 5.72 -11.39 4.03
CA PHE A 285 4.67 -12.38 3.75
C PHE A 285 3.95 -12.95 4.98
N LYS A 286 4.18 -12.37 6.16
CA LYS A 286 3.63 -12.79 7.45
C LYS A 286 3.17 -11.57 8.22
N GLY A 287 1.95 -11.59 8.75
CA GLY A 287 1.47 -10.52 9.62
C GLY A 287 1.94 -10.67 11.06
N ILE A 288 1.12 -10.25 12.02
CA ILE A 288 1.41 -10.41 13.46
C ILE A 288 0.95 -11.79 13.93
N ILE A 289 -0.25 -12.19 13.49
CA ILE A 289 -0.82 -13.52 13.74
C ILE A 289 -0.40 -14.42 12.57
N ASP A 290 0.41 -15.44 12.88
CA ASP A 290 0.72 -16.48 11.91
C ASP A 290 -0.51 -17.38 11.71
N ALA A 291 -0.83 -17.71 10.46
CA ALA A 291 -1.75 -18.82 10.17
C ALA A 291 -1.07 -20.11 10.61
N ALA A 292 -1.78 -20.93 11.40
CA ALA A 292 -1.33 -22.27 11.76
C ALA A 292 -1.33 -23.21 10.54
#